data_AF-A0A4D7H7V8-F1
#
_entry.id   AF-A0A4D7H7V8-F1
#
_cell.length_a   1.000
_cell.length_b   1.000
_cell.length_c   1.000
_cell.angle_alpha   90.00
_cell.angle_beta   90.00
_cell.angle_gamma   90.00
#
_symmetry.space_group_name_H-M   'P 1'
#
loop_
_entity.id
_entity.type
_entity.pdbx_description
1 polymer ?
#
loop_
_entity_poly.entity_id
_entity_poly.type
_entity_poly.pdbx_seq_one_letter_code
_entity_poly.pdbx_strand_id
1 'polypeptide(L)' 'MATLTSEDEGKVLVDAAGEKLGLVTSVDGNVAYVDPDPGVTDAIMAVFGREDADADDLAVGGEYVETVSEGEIRLREDV' A
#
# COMPACT_ATOMS: atom_id res chain seq x y z
N MET A 1 -0.41 7.07 -12.96
CA MET A 1 -0.45 5.62 -13.22
C MET A 1 0.98 5.15 -13.22
N ALA A 2 1.41 4.56 -12.11
CA ALA A 2 2.72 3.94 -12.00
C ALA A 2 2.58 2.42 -12.20
N THR A 3 3.66 1.79 -12.63
CA THR A 3 3.75 0.33 -12.69
C THR A 3 4.52 -0.13 -11.47
N LEU A 4 3.91 -0.99 -10.67
CA LEU A 4 4.57 -1.64 -9.54
C LEU A 4 5.31 -2.86 -10.05
N THR A 5 6.53 -3.06 -9.54
CA THR A 5 7.38 -4.20 -9.88
C THR A 5 8.01 -4.76 -8.61
N SER A 6 8.62 -5.94 -8.69
CA SER A 6 9.36 -6.52 -7.56
C SER A 6 10.54 -5.66 -7.09
N GLU A 7 10.96 -4.65 -7.86
CA GLU A 7 11.96 -3.65 -7.41
C GLU A 7 11.39 -2.67 -6.38
N ASP A 8 10.06 -2.63 -6.24
CA ASP A 8 9.35 -1.78 -5.29
C ASP A 8 9.11 -2.48 -3.94
N GLU A 9 9.56 -3.73 -3.81
CA GLU A 9 9.54 -4.48 -2.55
C GLU A 9 10.45 -3.81 -1.51
N GLY A 10 9.95 -3.67 -0.28
CA GLY A 10 10.64 -3.00 0.81
C GLY A 10 10.52 -1.47 0.82
N LYS A 11 9.79 -0.87 -0.13
CA LYS A 11 9.49 0.56 -0.11
C LYS A 11 8.40 0.89 0.89
N VAL A 12 8.38 2.16 1.32
CA VAL A 12 7.34 2.65 2.22
C VAL A 12 6.12 3.07 1.42
N LEU A 13 4.94 2.55 1.79
CA LEU A 13 3.69 3.04 1.21
C LEU A 13 3.27 4.31 1.97
N VAL A 14 3.05 5.38 1.23
CA VAL A 14 2.52 6.64 1.74
C VAL A 14 1.23 7.01 1.02
N ASP A 15 0.34 7.69 1.73
CA ASP A 15 -0.90 8.20 1.15
C ASP A 15 -0.66 9.50 0.33
N ALA A 16 -1.75 10.09 -0.16
CA ALA A 16 -1.68 11.38 -0.85
C ALA A 16 -1.24 12.53 0.07
N ALA A 17 -1.50 12.46 1.38
CA ALA A 17 -1.03 13.43 2.36
C ALA A 17 0.46 13.27 2.73
N GLY A 18 1.11 12.16 2.34
CA GLY A 18 2.47 11.81 2.72
C GLY A 18 2.56 11.08 4.07
N GLU A 19 1.43 10.58 4.59
CA GLU A 19 1.37 9.75 5.77
C GLU A 19 1.79 8.32 5.45
N LYS A 20 2.69 7.76 6.25
CA LYS A 20 3.14 6.38 6.13
C LYS A 20 2.01 5.43 6.51
N LEU A 21 1.57 4.64 5.54
CA LEU A 21 0.54 3.63 5.74
C LEU A 21 1.14 2.28 6.15
N GLY A 22 2.31 1.94 5.61
CA GLY A 22 2.95 0.65 5.87
C GLY A 22 4.21 0.42 5.03
N LEU A 23 4.70 -0.82 5.06
CA LEU A 23 5.88 -1.26 4.30
C LEU A 23 5.47 -2.31 3.25
N VAL A 24 5.93 -2.16 2.02
CA VAL A 24 5.71 -3.17 0.98
C VAL A 24 6.49 -4.43 1.31
N THR A 25 5.79 -5.53 1.55
CA THR A 25 6.36 -6.84 1.85
C THR A 25 6.67 -7.62 0.58
N SER A 26 5.81 -7.53 -0.43
CA SER A 26 6.03 -8.15 -1.74
C SER A 26 5.23 -7.45 -2.84
N VAL A 27 5.60 -7.64 -4.12
CA VAL A 27 4.86 -7.16 -5.27
C VAL A 27 4.62 -8.30 -6.25
N ASP A 28 3.34 -8.60 -6.50
CA ASP A 28 2.94 -9.60 -7.49
C ASP A 28 2.27 -8.92 -8.70
N GLY A 29 2.95 -8.99 -9.84
CA GLY A 29 2.49 -8.43 -11.11
C GLY A 29 2.42 -6.90 -11.10
N ASN A 30 1.29 -6.35 -10.64
CA ASN A 30 1.05 -4.92 -10.49
C ASN A 30 0.27 -4.62 -9.19
N VAL A 31 0.42 -5.49 -8.18
CA VAL A 31 -0.22 -5.39 -6.87
C VAL A 31 0.88 -5.47 -5.81
N ALA A 32 1.03 -4.41 -5.01
CA ALA A 32 1.89 -4.38 -3.85
C ALA A 32 1.15 -4.89 -2.62
N TYR A 33 1.75 -5.84 -1.92
CA TYR A 33 1.34 -6.29 -0.59
C TYR A 33 2.07 -5.46 0.44
N VAL A 34 1.33 -4.86 1.36
CA VAL A 34 1.85 -3.87 2.31
C VAL A 34 1.45 -4.28 3.71
N ASP A 35 2.43 -4.48 4.58
CA ASP A 35 2.19 -4.69 6.02
C ASP A 35 1.86 -3.32 6.65
N PRO A 36 0.61 -3.09 7.07
CA PRO A 36 0.18 -1.82 7.61
C PRO A 36 0.68 -1.65 9.05
N ASP A 37 1.18 -0.45 9.37
CA ASP A 37 1.56 -0.17 10.76
C ASP A 37 0.29 -0.23 11.66
N PRO A 38 0.39 -0.77 12.89
CA PRO A 38 -0.76 -0.98 13.78
C PRO A 38 -1.53 0.30 14.15
N GLY A 39 -0.99 1.49 13.84
CA GLY A 39 -1.67 2.77 14.01
C GLY A 39 -2.55 3.21 12.83
N VAL A 40 -2.38 2.59 11.66
CA VAL A 40 -3.06 2.94 10.39
C VAL A 40 -4.11 1.89 10.01
N THR A 41 -3.89 0.65 10.46
CA THR A 41 -4.78 -0.50 10.27
C THR A 41 -6.22 -0.18 10.66
N ASP A 42 -6.44 0.62 11.72
CA ASP A 42 -7.78 0.99 12.21
C ASP A 42 -8.61 1.81 11.20
N ALA A 43 -7.96 2.73 10.47
CA ALA A 43 -8.61 3.58 9.46
C ALA A 43 -8.93 2.80 8.18
N ILE A 44 -8.05 1.89 7.77
CA ILE A 44 -8.19 1.10 6.55
C ILE A 44 -9.15 -0.09 6.77
N MET A 45 -9.16 -0.71 7.96
CA MET A 45 -10.13 -1.77 8.31
C MET A 45 -11.58 -1.27 8.24
N ALA A 46 -11.83 -0.01 8.63
CA ALA A 46 -13.17 0.57 8.62
C ALA A 46 -13.74 0.77 7.21
N VAL A 47 -12.86 1.02 6.22
CA VAL A 47 -13.26 1.33 4.83
C VAL A 47 -13.24 0.08 3.94
N PHE A 48 -12.25 -0.80 4.11
CA PHE A 48 -12.06 -1.96 3.23
C PHE A 48 -12.72 -3.27 3.69
N GLY A 49 -13.43 -3.27 4.83
CA GLY A 49 -14.35 -4.36 5.21
C GLY A 49 -13.74 -5.75 5.15
N ARG A 50 -12.54 -5.95 5.71
CA ARG A 50 -11.90 -7.27 5.74
C ARG A 50 -12.47 -8.09 6.90
N GLU A 51 -13.30 -9.07 6.57
CA GLU A 51 -13.85 -10.08 7.49
C GLU A 51 -12.84 -11.21 7.87
N ASP A 52 -11.63 -11.21 7.31
CA ASP A 52 -10.60 -12.20 7.62
C ASP A 52 -9.36 -11.51 8.20
N ALA A 53 -9.23 -11.60 9.52
CA ALA A 53 -8.13 -11.09 10.34
C ALA A 53 -6.80 -11.83 10.13
N ASP A 54 -6.69 -12.67 9.10
CA ASP A 54 -5.52 -13.49 8.79
C ASP A 54 -4.74 -13.01 7.55
N ALA A 55 -5.21 -11.96 6.86
CA ALA A 55 -4.47 -11.33 5.77
C ALA A 55 -3.69 -10.12 6.31
N ASP A 56 -2.51 -10.40 6.88
CA ASP A 56 -1.58 -9.40 7.44
C ASP A 56 -1.24 -8.29 6.42
N ASP A 57 -1.24 -8.59 5.12
CA ASP A 57 -0.85 -7.64 4.07
C ASP A 57 -2.05 -6.96 3.35
N LEU A 58 -2.00 -5.63 3.24
CA LEU A 58 -2.86 -4.80 2.40
C LEU A 58 -2.46 -4.90 0.93
N ALA A 59 -3.38 -5.30 0.05
CA ALA A 59 -3.14 -5.39 -1.38
C ALA A 59 -3.48 -4.05 -2.08
N VAL A 60 -2.46 -3.40 -2.64
CA VAL A 60 -2.53 -2.13 -3.34
C VAL A 60 -2.21 -2.33 -4.82
N GLY A 61 -3.22 -2.21 -5.67
CA GLY A 61 -3.02 -2.20 -7.12
C GLY A 61 -2.29 -0.93 -7.59
N GLY A 62 -1.43 -1.06 -8.61
CA GLY A 62 -0.73 0.07 -9.23
C GLY A 62 -1.66 1.13 -9.84
N GLU A 63 -2.93 0.79 -10.04
CA GLU A 63 -3.98 1.75 -10.38
C GLU A 63 -4.21 2.81 -9.29
N TYR A 64 -4.02 2.44 -8.02
CA TYR A 64 -4.10 3.33 -6.85
C TYR A 64 -2.81 4.09 -6.60
N VAL A 65 -1.75 3.76 -7.33
CA VAL A 65 -0.45 4.42 -7.19
C VAL A 65 -0.36 5.63 -8.11
N GLU A 66 -0.18 6.79 -7.49
CA GLU A 66 0.05 8.04 -8.20
C GLU A 66 1.47 8.07 -8.76
N THR A 67 2.47 7.87 -7.89
CA THR A 67 3.90 7.94 -8.22
C THR A 67 4.71 6.96 -7.38
N VAL A 68 5.68 6.31 -8.00
CA VAL A 68 6.68 5.46 -7.35
C VAL A 68 8.01 6.21 -7.33
N SER A 69 8.56 6.40 -6.14
CA SER A 69 9.89 7.00 -5.93
C SER A 69 10.91 5.93 -5.53
N GLU A 70 12.19 6.32 -5.41
CA GLU A 70 13.27 5.38 -5.06
C GLU A 70 13.11 4.75 -3.66
N GLY A 71 12.41 5.42 -2.72
CA GLY A 71 12.21 4.91 -1.36
C GLY A 71 10.76 4.78 -0.90
N GLU A 72 9.79 5.32 -1.67
CA GLU A 72 8.39 5.38 -1.26
C GLU A 72 7.44 5.28 -2.44
N ILE A 73 6.25 4.76 -2.17
CA ILE A 73 5.16 4.59 -3.12
C ILE A 73 4.01 5.46 -2.64
N ARG A 74 3.58 6.42 -3.48
CA ARG A 74 2.52 7.36 -3.14
C ARG A 74 1.20 6.95 -3.76
N LEU A 75 0.17 6.83 -2.94
CA LEU A 75 -1.20 6.60 -3.40
C LEU A 75 -1.86 7.87 -3.97
N ARG A 76 -2.83 7.66 -4.84
CA ARG A 76 -3.77 8.70 -5.29
C ARG A 76 -4.75 9.04 -4.17
N GLU A 77 -5.17 10.30 -4.08
CA GLU A 77 -6.10 10.83 -3.05
C GLU A 77 -7.51 10.21 -3.13
N ASP A 78 -7.85 9.55 -4.25
CA ASP A 78 -9.18 9.02 -4.55
C ASP A 78 -9.40 7.57 -4.04
N VAL A 79 -8.92 7.25 -2.82
CA VAL A 79 -9.07 5.92 -2.18
C VAL A 79 -9.95 5.94 -0.94
#